data_AF-A0AAW7DF35-F1
#
_entry.id   AF-A0AAW7DF35-F1
#
_cell.length_a   1.000
_cell.length_b   1.000
_cell.length_c   1.000
_cell.angle_alpha   90.00
_cell.angle_beta   90.00
_cell.angle_gamma   90.00
#
_symmetry.space_group_name_H-M   'P 1'
#
loop_
_entity.id
_entity.type
_entity.pdbx_description
1 polymer ?
#
loop_
_entity_poly.entity_id
_entity_poly.type
_entity_poly.pdbx_seq_one_letter_code
_entity_poly.pdbx_strand_id
1 'polypeptide(L)'
;MKKNYLLATTLLLTSLTNAQVGVDTTIPNSTLDVRGSLQTAFKEISSSVTLGINDYYTTYNGTNDATITLPVIGTGTSSFN
;
A
#
# COMPACT_ATOMS: atom_id res chain seq x y z
N MET A 1 33.89 29.35 -11.96
CA MET A 1 34.27 29.01 -10.58
C MET A 1 33.06 28.71 -9.69
N LYS A 2 32.14 29.66 -9.44
CA LYS A 2 30.94 29.44 -8.57
C LYS A 2 30.07 28.23 -8.96
N LYS A 3 29.87 27.99 -10.26
CA LYS A 3 29.10 26.85 -10.80
C LYS A 3 29.75 25.48 -10.53
N ASN A 4 31.08 25.41 -10.52
CA ASN A 4 31.83 24.19 -10.26
C ASN A 4 31.74 23.80 -8.77
N TYR A 5 31.76 24.79 -7.87
CA TYR A 5 31.55 24.56 -6.44
C TYR A 5 30.13 24.07 -6.16
N LEU A 6 29.12 24.69 -6.78
CA LEU A 6 27.73 24.26 -6.62
C LEU A 6 27.55 22.80 -7.08
N LEU A 7 28.11 22.43 -8.23
CA LEU A 7 28.03 21.06 -8.74
C LEU A 7 28.72 20.05 -7.81
N ALA A 8 29.89 20.40 -7.27
CA ALA A 8 30.61 19.55 -6.32
C ALA A 8 29.83 19.35 -5.02
N THR A 9 29.20 20.40 -4.49
CA THR A 9 28.38 20.31 -3.27
C THR A 9 27.14 19.44 -3.48
N THR A 10 26.45 19.60 -4.61
CA THR A 10 25.27 18.78 -4.93
C THR A 10 25.63 17.29 -5.04
N LEU A 11 26.74 16.97 -5.69
CA LEU A 11 27.19 15.58 -5.84
C LEU A 11 27.54 14.93 -4.49
N LEU A 12 28.17 15.69 -3.60
CA LEU A 12 28.51 15.23 -2.25
C LEU A 12 27.25 14.95 -1.41
N LEU A 13 26.26 15.85 -1.47
CA LEU A 13 25.00 15.69 -0.74
C LEU A 13 24.19 14.46 -1.22
N THR A 14 24.15 14.21 -2.52
CA THR A 14 23.46 13.03 -3.09
C THR A 14 24.14 11.71 -2.75
N SER A 15 25.43 11.69 -2.41
CA SER A 15 26.12 10.46 -1.98
C SER A 15 25.78 10.03 -0.56
N LEU A 16 25.15 10.89 0.24
CA LEU A 16 24.76 10.63 1.62
C LEU A 16 23.32 10.15 1.77
N THR A 17 22.54 10.13 0.68
CA THR A 17 21.15 9.70 0.71
C THR A 17 21.05 8.19 0.49
N ASN A 18 20.59 7.46 1.50
CA ASN A 18 20.30 6.02 1.37
C ASN A 18 18.95 5.85 0.65
N ALA A 19 18.94 5.15 -0.49
CA ALA A 19 17.70 4.80 -1.20
C ALA A 19 17.10 3.47 -0.73
N GLN A 20 17.85 2.69 0.07
CA GLN A 20 17.48 1.34 0.51
C GLN A 20 17.14 1.34 2.00
N VAL A 21 15.95 0.86 2.34
CA VAL A 21 15.54 0.55 3.71
C VAL A 21 15.53 -0.98 3.87
N GLY A 22 16.19 -1.48 4.90
CA GLY A 22 16.11 -2.87 5.33
C GLY A 22 15.11 -3.03 6.47
N VAL A 23 14.82 -4.28 6.86
CA VAL A 23 14.04 -4.54 8.07
C VAL A 23 14.90 -4.13 9.27
N ASP A 24 14.45 -3.11 10.00
CA ASP A 24 15.11 -2.55 11.18
C ASP A 24 16.52 -1.96 10.93
N THR A 25 16.83 -1.57 9.69
CA THR A 25 18.11 -0.93 9.34
C THR A 25 18.00 -0.07 8.08
N THR A 26 18.77 1.02 7.99
CA THR A 26 18.88 1.83 6.76
C THR A 26 20.08 1.45 5.89
N ILE A 27 20.87 0.45 6.30
CA ILE A 27 22.07 -0.03 5.60
C ILE A 27 21.99 -1.56 5.45
N PRO A 28 21.17 -2.08 4.54
CA PRO A 28 21.06 -3.52 4.31
C PRO A 28 22.29 -4.07 3.56
N ASN A 29 22.80 -5.23 3.99
CA ASN A 29 23.89 -5.94 3.29
C ASN A 29 23.41 -6.82 2.12
N SER A 30 22.09 -6.87 1.88
CA SER A 30 21.48 -7.72 0.85
C SER A 30 20.19 -7.11 0.34
N THR A 31 19.84 -7.38 -0.92
CA THR A 31 18.57 -6.97 -1.52
C THR A 31 17.47 -7.95 -1.13
N LEU A 32 16.33 -7.43 -0.65
CA LEU A 32 15.11 -8.22 -0.41
C LEU A 32 14.23 -8.20 -1.67
N ASP A 33 13.98 -9.36 -2.26
CA ASP A 33 12.97 -9.54 -3.31
C ASP A 33 11.73 -10.22 -2.68
N VAL A 34 10.62 -9.49 -2.59
CA VAL A 34 9.35 -10.00 -2.05
C VAL A 34 8.46 -10.40 -3.22
N ARG A 35 8.30 -11.71 -3.43
CA ARG A 35 7.42 -12.27 -4.45
C ARG A 35 6.29 -13.03 -3.78
N GLY A 36 5.06 -12.61 -4.03
CA GLY A 36 3.87 -13.25 -3.49
C GLY A 36 2.60 -12.63 -4.07
N SER A 37 1.47 -13.29 -3.87
CA SER A 37 0.15 -12.73 -4.11
C SER A 37 -0.49 -12.34 -2.78
N LEU A 38 -1.24 -11.23 -2.80
CA LEU A 38 -2.13 -10.89 -1.70
C LEU A 38 -3.44 -11.67 -1.92
N GLN A 39 -3.71 -12.67 -1.08
CA GLN A 39 -5.03 -13.30 -1.03
C GLN A 39 -5.82 -12.69 0.13
N THR A 40 -6.83 -11.90 -0.19
CA THR A 40 -7.78 -11.38 0.79
C THR A 40 -8.93 -12.38 0.99
N ALA A 41 -9.65 -12.26 2.10
CA ALA A 41 -10.80 -13.12 2.36
C ALA A 41 -11.90 -12.92 1.30
N PHE A 42 -12.38 -14.03 0.74
CA PHE A 42 -13.53 -14.08 -0.18
C PHE A 42 -14.80 -14.29 0.63
N LYS A 43 -15.82 -13.48 0.36
CA LYS A 43 -17.12 -13.56 1.04
C LYS A 43 -18.26 -13.69 0.02
N GLU A 44 -19.00 -14.79 0.08
CA GLU A 44 -20.25 -14.92 -0.66
C GLU A 44 -21.42 -14.52 0.24
N ILE A 45 -22.33 -13.70 -0.28
CA ILE A 45 -23.54 -13.26 0.41
C ILE A 45 -24.79 -13.58 -0.42
N SER A 46 -25.90 -13.84 0.26
CA SER A 46 -27.20 -14.15 -0.38
C SER A 46 -28.34 -13.22 0.08
N SER A 47 -28.02 -12.21 0.90
CA SER A 47 -28.97 -11.19 1.38
C SER A 47 -28.24 -9.87 1.68
N SER A 48 -29.01 -8.81 1.94
CA SER A 48 -28.48 -7.48 2.29
C SER A 48 -27.51 -7.54 3.47
N VAL A 49 -26.38 -6.85 3.37
CA VAL A 49 -25.31 -6.88 4.38
C VAL A 49 -24.63 -5.52 4.51
N THR A 50 -24.08 -5.24 5.69
CA THR A 50 -23.09 -4.18 5.87
C THR A 50 -21.69 -4.79 5.88
N LEU A 51 -20.84 -4.34 4.97
CA LEU A 51 -19.47 -4.83 4.85
C LEU A 51 -18.58 -4.24 5.95
N GLY A 52 -17.69 -5.05 6.48
CA GLY A 52 -16.64 -4.64 7.42
C GLY A 52 -15.36 -4.23 6.70
N ILE A 53 -14.38 -3.71 7.45
CA ILE A 53 -13.07 -3.26 6.92
C ILE A 53 -12.25 -4.40 6.28
N ASN A 54 -12.56 -5.65 6.59
CA ASN A 54 -11.86 -6.83 6.09
C ASN A 54 -12.58 -7.52 4.92
N ASP A 55 -13.74 -7.02 4.48
CA ASP A 55 -14.51 -7.59 3.38
C ASP A 55 -13.99 -7.04 2.04
N TYR A 56 -12.80 -7.49 1.63
CA TYR A 56 -12.10 -6.99 0.44
C TYR A 56 -12.68 -7.50 -0.89
N TYR A 57 -13.29 -8.69 -0.88
CA TYR A 57 -13.90 -9.28 -2.07
C TYR A 57 -15.21 -9.95 -1.69
N THR A 58 -16.32 -9.42 -2.23
CA THR A 58 -17.66 -9.93 -1.94
C THR A 58 -18.42 -10.24 -3.23
N THR A 59 -19.02 -11.42 -3.31
CA THR A 59 -19.94 -11.81 -4.39
C THR A 59 -21.36 -11.94 -3.86
N TYR A 60 -22.33 -11.53 -4.68
CA TYR A 60 -23.74 -11.74 -4.40
C TYR A 60 -24.27 -12.95 -5.18
N ASN A 61 -24.84 -13.92 -4.47
CA ASN A 61 -25.42 -15.13 -5.02
C ASN A 61 -26.81 -15.38 -4.40
N GLY A 62 -27.67 -14.37 -4.41
CA GLY A 62 -29.07 -14.47 -3.97
C GLY A 62 -30.06 -14.35 -5.12
N THR A 63 -31.29 -14.78 -4.89
CA THR A 63 -32.37 -14.80 -5.90
C THR A 63 -33.28 -13.57 -5.88
N ASN A 64 -33.13 -12.70 -4.89
CA ASN A 64 -33.94 -11.48 -4.71
C ASN A 64 -33.06 -10.22 -4.83
N ASP A 65 -33.65 -9.03 -4.72
CA ASP A 65 -32.87 -7.80 -4.60
C ASP A 65 -32.20 -7.73 -3.21
N ALA A 66 -30.95 -7.26 -3.17
CA ALA A 66 -30.19 -7.07 -1.93
C ALA A 66 -29.46 -5.72 -1.94
N THR A 67 -29.32 -5.14 -0.75
CA THR A 67 -28.56 -3.90 -0.53
C THR A 67 -27.24 -4.21 0.15
N ILE A 68 -26.14 -3.83 -0.48
CA ILE A 68 -24.80 -3.92 0.10
C ILE A 68 -24.43 -2.55 0.64
N THR A 69 -24.31 -2.43 1.96
CA THR A 69 -23.89 -1.20 2.63
C THR A 69 -22.39 -1.23 2.82
N LEU A 70 -21.69 -0.26 2.22
CA LEU A 70 -20.25 -0.10 2.39
C LEU A 70 -19.92 0.42 3.79
N PRO A 71 -18.75 0.06 4.36
CA PRO A 71 -18.31 0.65 5.62
C PRO A 71 -18.17 2.17 5.49
N VAL A 72 -18.31 2.88 6.61
CA VAL A 72 -18.01 4.31 6.66
C VAL A 72 -16.57 4.55 6.17
N ILE A 73 -16.37 5.60 5.38
CA ILE A 73 -15.03 5.99 4.97
C ILE A 73 -14.18 6.21 6.23
N GLY A 74 -13.13 5.40 6.40
CA GLY A 74 -12.11 5.71 7.38
C GLY A 74 -11.43 6.99 6.94
N THR A 75 -11.58 8.08 7.69
CA THR A 75 -10.89 9.33 7.41
C THR A 75 -9.39 9.15 7.63
N GLY A 76 -8.70 8.63 6.62
CA GLY A 76 -7.26 8.47 6.58
C GLY A 76 -6.76 8.95 5.22
N THR A 77 -5.66 9.71 5.22
CA THR A 77 -4.98 10.32 4.06
C THR A 77 -4.39 9.31 3.07
N SER A 78 -4.85 8.07 3.10
CA SER A 78 -4.21 6.91 2.51
C SER A 78 -5.24 5.88 2.08
N SER A 79 -6.15 6.29 1.19
CA SER A 79 -6.77 5.32 0.28
C SER A 79 -5.71 5.01 -0.79
N PHE A 80 -4.79 4.10 -0.48
CA PHE A 80 -3.75 3.71 -1.42
C PHE A 80 -4.37 2.89 -2.56
N ASN A 81 -4.27 3.42 -3.78
CA ASN A 81 -4.35 2.67 -5.05
C ASN A 81 -2.96 2.09 -5.36
#